data_AF-A0A7C3EED7-F1
#
_entry.id   AF-A0A7C3EED7-F1
#
_cell.length_a   1.000
_cell.length_b   1.000
_cell.length_c   1.000
_cell.angle_alpha   90.00
_cell.angle_beta   90.00
_cell.angle_gamma   90.00
#
_symmetry.space_group_name_H-M   'P 1'
#
loop_
_entity.id
_entity.type
_entity.pdbx_description
1 polymer ?
#
loop_
_entity_poly.entity_id
_entity_poly.type
_entity_poly.pdbx_seq_one_letter_code
_entity_poly.pdbx_strand_id
1 'polypeptide(L)' 'MAKKLIKAGFTNVKVLKGGWKAWLDGKYPIEAK' A
#
# COMPACT_ATOMS: atom_id res chain seq x y z
N MET A 1 -3.62 8.66 5.32
CA MET A 1 -4.71 7.80 4.79
C MET A 1 -5.02 8.15 3.35
N ALA A 2 -5.32 7.15 2.50
CA ALA A 2 -5.60 7.34 1.07
C ALA A 2 -6.61 8.47 0.78
N LYS A 3 -7.64 8.62 1.63
CA LYS A 3 -8.62 9.72 1.53
C LYS A 3 -8.01 11.13 1.54
N LYS A 4 -6.89 11.34 2.24
CA LYS A 4 -6.17 12.63 2.26
C LYS A 4 -5.51 12.91 0.90
N LEU A 5 -4.97 11.89 0.25
CA LEU A 5 -4.38 12.01 -1.09
C LEU A 5 -5.46 12.27 -2.14
N ILE A 6 -6.59 11.55 -2.07
CA ILE A 6 -7.72 11.82 -2.96
C ILE A 6 -8.19 13.28 -2.82
N LYS A 7 -8.35 13.76 -1.58
CA LYS A 7 -8.70 15.17 -1.31
C LYS A 7 -7.66 16.17 -1.82
N ALA A 8 -6.39 15.77 -1.91
CA ALA A 8 -5.31 16.60 -2.43
C ALA A 8 -5.21 16.57 -3.98
N GLY A 9 -6.14 15.89 -4.67
CA GLY A 9 -6.21 15.88 -6.14
C GLY A 9 -5.47 14.72 -6.82
N PHE A 10 -4.93 13.77 -6.06
CA PHE A 10 -4.30 12.58 -6.66
C PHE A 10 -5.37 11.65 -7.26
N THR A 11 -5.23 11.34 -8.55
CA THR A 11 -6.23 10.57 -9.32
C THR A 11 -5.98 9.06 -9.30
N ASN A 12 -4.74 8.61 -9.12
CA ASN A 12 -4.36 7.20 -9.11
C ASN A 12 -3.88 6.76 -7.71
N VAL A 13 -4.81 6.66 -6.76
CA VAL A 13 -4.53 6.23 -5.39
C VAL A 13 -5.01 4.80 -5.19
N LYS A 14 -4.11 3.90 -4.77
CA LYS A 14 -4.42 2.49 -4.48
C LYS A 14 -4.08 2.14 -3.04
N VAL A 15 -4.84 1.22 -2.47
CA VAL A 15 -4.59 0.65 -1.13
C VAL A 15 -4.23 -0.82 -1.32
N LEU A 16 -3.09 -1.23 -0.75
CA LEU A 16 -2.68 -2.63 -0.78
C LEU A 16 -3.64 -3.47 0.08
N LYS A 17 -4.45 -4.30 -0.58
CA LYS A 17 -5.38 -5.21 0.10
C LYS A 17 -4.59 -6.16 0.99
N GLY A 18 -4.98 -6.26 2.27
CA GLY A 18 -4.31 -7.12 3.26
C GLY A 18 -3.01 -6.54 3.84
N GLY A 19 -2.55 -5.38 3.33
CA GLY A 19 -1.41 -4.65 3.88
C GLY A 19 -0.13 -5.48 3.96
N TRP A 20 0.70 -5.17 4.96
CA TRP A 20 2.01 -5.81 5.15
C TRP A 20 1.93 -7.31 5.41
N LYS A 21 0.92 -7.75 6.18
CA LYS A 21 0.75 -9.17 6.46
C LYS A 21 0.54 -9.98 5.18
N ALA A 22 -0.35 -9.53 4.29
CA ALA A 22 -0.58 -10.20 3.01
C ALA A 22 0.66 -10.16 2.10
N TRP A 23 1.49 -9.12 2.21
CA TRP A 23 2.76 -9.05 1.49
C TRP A 23 3.74 -10.14 1.95
N LEU A 24 3.90 -10.29 3.26
CA LEU A 24 4.75 -11.32 3.85
C LEU A 24 4.22 -12.74 3.59
N ASP A 25 2.91 -12.96 3.75
CA ASP A 25 2.26 -14.25 3.49
C ASP A 25 2.45 -14.67 2.01
N GLY A 26 2.47 -13.69 1.10
CA GLY A 26 2.78 -13.89 -0.32
C GLY A 26 4.25 -14.13 -0.65
N LYS A 27 5.16 -14.08 0.33
CA LYS A 27 6.61 -14.24 0.19
C LYS A 27 7.23 -13.30 -0.86
N TYR A 28 6.67 -12.11 -1.00
CA TYR A 28 7.25 -11.09 -1.89
C TYR A 28 8.59 -10.59 -1.35
N PRO A 29 9.50 -10.12 -2.22
CA PRO A 29 10.77 -9.55 -1.80
C PRO A 29 10.58 -8.42 -0.78
N ILE A 30 11.50 -8.36 0.17
CA ILE A 30 11.61 -7.29 1.15
C ILE A 30 13.04 -6.78 1.13
N GLU A 31 13.21 -5.47 1.31
CA GLU A 31 14.53 -4.91 1.60
C GLU A 31 14.71 -4.91 3.11
N ALA A 32 15.68 -5.70 3.59
CA ALA A 32 16.13 -5.61 4.96
C ALA A 32 17.13 -4.45 5.09
N LYS A 33 17.07 -3.74 6.22
CA LYS A 33 18.03 -2.69 6.56
C LYS A 33 19.36 -3.29 7.00
#